data_AF-A0A6V7J313-F1
#
_entry.id   AF-A0A6V7J313-F1
#
_cell.length_a   1.000
_cell.length_b   1.000
_cell.length_c   1.000
_cell.angle_alpha   90.00
_cell.angle_beta   90.00
_cell.angle_gamma   90.00
#
_symmetry.space_group_name_H-M   'P 1'
#
loop_
_entity.id
_entity.type
_entity.pdbx_description
1 polymer ?
#
loop_
_entity_poly.entity_id
_entity_poly.type
_entity_poly.pdbx_seq_one_letter_code
_entity_poly.pdbx_strand_id
1 'polypeptide(L)'
;RTNRLEESRNIFDTIVNNMIFGGVSIILFLNKTDLLEKKVKSQDTNVSWYFPQFNGDSHSIKDVQNFILNMFLSVKRDPRKSVFHHFTTAVDTENIKVVFNAVKDTILHRNLESLMLQ
;
A
#
# COMPACT_ATOMS: atom_id res chain seq x y z
N ARG A 1 -12.00 -9.64 19.19
CA ARG A 1 -10.72 -8.94 18.93
C ARG A 1 -10.79 -8.38 17.52
N THR A 2 -10.56 -7.08 17.32
CA THR A 2 -10.65 -6.43 16.01
C THR A 2 -9.38 -6.68 15.18
N ASN A 3 -9.53 -7.04 13.90
CA ASN A 3 -8.40 -7.18 12.98
C ASN A 3 -7.86 -5.80 12.62
N ARG A 4 -6.63 -5.50 13.08
CA ARG A 4 -6.00 -4.18 12.86
C ARG A 4 -5.73 -3.86 11.39
N LEU A 5 -5.50 -4.88 10.56
CA LEU A 5 -5.25 -4.67 9.14
C LEU A 5 -6.53 -4.26 8.41
N GLU A 6 -7.66 -4.87 8.76
CA GLU A 6 -8.98 -4.46 8.22
C GLU A 6 -9.36 -3.05 8.68
N GLU A 7 -9.10 -2.71 9.93
CA GLU A 7 -9.29 -1.35 10.46
C GLU A 7 -8.49 -0.33 9.66
N SER A 8 -7.18 -0.58 9.43
CA SER A 8 -6.35 0.28 8.58
C SER A 8 -6.85 0.36 7.14
N ARG A 9 -7.34 -0.75 6.57
CA ARG A 9 -7.94 -0.77 5.22
C ARG A 9 -9.19 0.12 5.14
N ASN A 10 -10.04 0.08 6.15
CA ASN A 10 -11.28 0.89 6.19
C ASN A 10 -10.97 2.39 6.33
N ILE A 11 -9.95 2.74 7.12
CA ILE A 11 -9.45 4.13 7.19
C ILE A 11 -8.91 4.55 5.82
N PHE A 12 -8.13 3.68 5.16
CA PHE A 12 -7.60 3.96 3.82
C PHE A 12 -8.71 4.13 2.77
N ASP A 13 -9.76 3.30 2.77
CA ASP A 13 -10.94 3.44 1.90
C ASP A 13 -11.55 4.85 2.02
N THR A 14 -11.70 5.31 3.27
CA THR A 14 -12.24 6.64 3.56
C THR A 14 -11.35 7.76 2.99
N ILE A 15 -10.03 7.64 3.09
CA ILE A 15 -9.08 8.65 2.61
C ILE A 15 -8.95 8.63 1.09
N VAL A 16 -8.75 7.44 0.50
CA VAL A 16 -8.51 7.30 -0.95
C VAL A 16 -9.73 7.71 -1.76
N ASN A 17 -10.94 7.52 -1.24
CA ASN A 17 -12.18 7.89 -1.92
C ASN A 17 -12.76 9.25 -1.49
N ASN A 18 -12.06 10.01 -0.64
CA ASN A 18 -12.51 11.35 -0.25
C ASN A 18 -12.35 12.34 -1.41
N MET A 19 -13.44 13.03 -1.76
CA MET A 19 -13.48 14.04 -2.83
C MET A 19 -12.54 15.22 -2.58
N ILE A 20 -12.31 15.59 -1.31
CA ILE A 20 -11.36 16.67 -0.93
C ILE A 20 -9.93 16.31 -1.41
N PHE A 21 -9.61 15.02 -1.46
CA PHE A 21 -8.32 14.52 -1.93
C PHE A 21 -8.34 14.08 -3.40
N GLY A 22 -9.28 14.58 -4.21
CA GLY A 22 -9.40 14.19 -5.63
C GLY A 22 -8.16 14.51 -6.47
N GLY A 23 -7.53 15.67 -6.25
CA GLY A 23 -6.29 16.09 -6.94
C GLY A 23 -5.00 15.72 -6.22
N VAL A 24 -5.07 14.94 -5.13
CA VAL A 24 -3.92 14.63 -4.26
C VAL A 24 -3.43 13.21 -4.54
N SER A 25 -2.14 13.07 -4.85
CA SER A 25 -1.46 11.78 -4.89
C SER A 25 -1.29 11.23 -3.48
N ILE A 26 -1.52 9.93 -3.30
CA ILE A 26 -1.36 9.26 -2.00
C ILE A 26 -0.13 8.38 -2.01
N ILE A 27 0.62 8.38 -0.91
CA ILE A 27 1.73 7.45 -0.68
C ILE A 27 1.33 6.52 0.47
N LEU A 28 1.26 5.22 0.18
CA LEU A 28 0.91 4.16 1.11
C LEU A 28 2.18 3.47 1.64
N PHE A 29 2.43 3.57 2.94
CA PHE A 29 3.50 2.83 3.58
C PHE A 29 2.97 1.56 4.24
N LEU A 30 3.42 0.42 3.72
CA LEU A 30 3.24 -0.90 4.31
C LEU A 30 4.41 -1.15 5.27
N ASN A 31 4.31 -0.56 6.45
CA ASN A 31 5.36 -0.59 7.46
C ASN A 31 5.41 -1.94 8.22
N LYS A 32 6.49 -2.16 8.99
CA LYS A 32 6.77 -3.35 9.80
C LYS A 32 7.03 -4.60 8.96
N THR A 33 7.65 -4.42 7.79
CA THR A 33 8.02 -5.52 6.89
C THR A 33 8.92 -6.55 7.58
N ASP A 34 9.77 -6.11 8.50
CA ASP A 34 10.62 -6.96 9.34
C ASP A 34 9.81 -7.91 10.23
N LEU A 35 8.72 -7.41 10.83
CA LEU A 35 7.82 -8.23 11.64
C LEU A 35 6.97 -9.14 10.79
N LEU A 36 6.57 -8.68 9.59
CA LEU A 36 5.85 -9.51 8.63
C LEU A 36 6.70 -10.71 8.20
N GLU A 37 7.96 -10.49 7.84
CA GLU A 37 8.89 -11.56 7.48
C GLU A 37 9.05 -12.61 8.58
N LYS A 38 9.20 -12.17 9.84
CA LYS A 38 9.32 -13.09 10.98
C LYS A 38 8.05 -13.94 11.15
N LYS A 39 6.87 -13.35 10.97
CA LYS A 39 5.60 -14.06 11.06
C LYS A 39 5.39 -15.04 9.91
N VAL A 40 5.69 -14.62 8.69
CA VAL A 40 5.58 -15.48 7.49
C VAL A 40 6.52 -16.69 7.58
N LYS A 41 7.71 -16.53 8.15
CA LYS A 41 8.66 -17.64 8.38
C LYS A 41 8.27 -18.55 9.56
N SER A 42 7.50 -18.04 10.53
CA SER A 42 7.04 -18.85 11.67
C SER A 42 5.90 -19.77 11.24
N GLN A 43 5.93 -21.02 11.70
CA GLN A 43 4.85 -21.98 11.49
C GLN A 43 3.65 -21.73 12.42
N ASP A 44 3.81 -20.87 13.42
CA ASP A 44 2.77 -20.57 14.42
C ASP A 44 1.73 -19.57 13.91
N THR A 45 1.96 -18.98 12.73
CA THR A 45 1.03 -18.02 12.13
C THR A 45 0.85 -18.26 10.64
N ASN A 46 -0.40 -18.24 10.19
CA ASN A 46 -0.75 -18.32 8.78
C ASN A 46 -1.75 -17.20 8.43
N VAL A 47 -1.49 -16.47 7.35
CA VAL A 47 -2.35 -15.36 6.91
C VAL A 47 -3.76 -15.83 6.54
N SER A 48 -3.89 -17.05 6.00
CA SER A 48 -5.14 -17.65 5.54
C SER A 48 -6.13 -17.89 6.68
N TRP A 49 -5.65 -18.03 7.92
CA TRP A 49 -6.53 -18.15 9.10
C TRP A 49 -7.34 -16.89 9.37
N TYR A 50 -6.82 -15.73 8.98
CA TYR A 50 -7.48 -14.44 9.15
C TYR A 50 -8.12 -13.95 7.85
N PHE A 51 -7.58 -14.38 6.71
CA PHE A 51 -8.02 -13.97 5.38
C PHE A 51 -8.20 -15.20 4.48
N PRO A 52 -9.36 -15.88 4.57
CA PRO A 52 -9.63 -17.11 3.79
C PRO A 52 -9.58 -16.91 2.27
N GLN A 53 -9.69 -15.67 1.80
CA GLN A 53 -9.57 -15.30 0.38
C GLN A 53 -8.12 -15.26 -0.14
N PHE A 54 -7.12 -15.46 0.74
CA PHE A 54 -5.73 -15.54 0.34
C PHE A 54 -5.46 -16.89 -0.35
N ASN A 55 -5.10 -16.82 -1.64
CA ASN A 55 -4.85 -18.01 -2.48
C ASN A 55 -3.36 -18.21 -2.81
N GLY A 56 -2.44 -17.49 -2.14
CA GLY A 56 -1.00 -17.59 -2.36
C GLY A 56 -0.30 -18.53 -1.37
N ASP A 57 1.02 -18.58 -1.42
CA ASP A 57 1.83 -19.27 -0.42
C ASP A 57 1.92 -18.44 0.88
N SER A 58 1.41 -18.99 1.98
CA SER A 58 1.38 -18.31 3.29
C SER A 58 2.76 -18.12 3.91
N HIS A 59 3.76 -18.84 3.41
CA HIS A 59 5.17 -18.74 3.83
C HIS A 59 6.03 -17.98 2.79
N SER A 60 5.44 -17.50 1.69
CA SER A 60 6.08 -16.60 0.73
C SER A 60 5.85 -15.15 1.16
N ILE A 61 6.93 -14.45 1.55
CA ILE A 61 6.84 -13.03 1.90
C ILE A 61 6.26 -12.19 0.75
N LYS A 62 6.62 -12.53 -0.48
CA LYS A 62 6.17 -11.83 -1.69
C LYS A 62 4.67 -11.98 -1.90
N ASP A 63 4.14 -13.19 -1.72
CA ASP A 63 2.71 -13.47 -1.91
C ASP A 63 1.89 -12.75 -0.84
N VAL A 64 2.33 -12.81 0.42
CA VAL A 64 1.68 -12.15 1.54
C VAL A 64 1.72 -10.63 1.39
N GLN A 65 2.86 -10.06 1.00
CA GLN A 65 3.00 -8.62 0.72
C GLN A 65 2.08 -8.15 -0.40
N ASN A 66 2.05 -8.87 -1.52
CA ASN A 66 1.19 -8.55 -2.66
C ASN A 66 -0.29 -8.66 -2.29
N PHE A 67 -0.67 -9.67 -1.50
CA PHE A 67 -2.02 -9.80 -1.00
C PHE A 67 -2.44 -8.60 -0.14
N ILE A 68 -1.59 -8.22 0.82
CA ILE A 68 -1.85 -7.05 1.67
C ILE A 68 -1.94 -5.79 0.81
N LEU A 69 -1.01 -5.56 -0.10
CA LEU A 69 -1.06 -4.41 -1.01
C LEU A 69 -2.37 -4.37 -1.81
N ASN A 70 -2.75 -5.48 -2.42
CA ASN A 70 -3.99 -5.59 -3.20
C ASN A 70 -5.25 -5.34 -2.35
N MET A 71 -5.23 -5.73 -1.07
CA MET A 71 -6.29 -5.43 -0.13
C MET A 71 -6.51 -3.92 0.04
N PHE A 72 -5.45 -3.11 0.02
CA PHE A 72 -5.56 -1.64 0.05
C PHE A 72 -5.87 -1.05 -1.33
N LEU A 73 -5.24 -1.52 -2.41
CA LEU A 73 -5.49 -0.95 -3.74
C LEU A 73 -6.90 -1.24 -4.26
N SER A 74 -7.50 -2.37 -3.86
CA SER A 74 -8.84 -2.79 -4.30
C SER A 74 -9.98 -1.89 -3.82
N VAL A 75 -9.79 -1.10 -2.75
CA VAL A 75 -10.83 -0.17 -2.28
C VAL A 75 -10.84 1.16 -3.05
N LYS A 76 -9.83 1.43 -3.88
CA LYS A 76 -9.73 2.64 -4.69
C LYS A 76 -10.77 2.62 -5.82
N ARG A 77 -11.69 3.59 -5.82
CA ARG A 77 -12.78 3.66 -6.83
C ARG A 77 -12.40 4.45 -8.08
N ASP A 78 -11.60 5.51 -7.95
CA ASP A 78 -11.13 6.27 -9.11
C ASP A 78 -9.85 5.63 -9.69
N PRO A 79 -9.88 5.07 -10.91
CA PRO A 79 -8.71 4.47 -11.55
C PRO A 79 -7.59 5.49 -11.81
N ARG A 80 -7.92 6.77 -12.03
CA ARG A 80 -6.96 7.84 -12.31
C ARG A 80 -6.24 8.34 -11.07
N LYS A 81 -6.77 8.07 -9.87
CA LYS A 81 -6.12 8.49 -8.63
C LYS A 81 -4.83 7.68 -8.42
N SER A 82 -3.71 8.40 -8.36
CA SER A 82 -2.38 7.81 -8.15
C SER A 82 -2.16 7.45 -6.69
N VAL A 83 -1.87 6.16 -6.46
CA VAL A 83 -1.46 5.64 -5.16
C VAL A 83 -0.09 4.98 -5.32
N PHE A 84 0.93 5.62 -4.79
CA PHE A 84 2.27 5.07 -4.68
C PHE A 84 2.33 4.18 -3.43
N HIS A 85 3.12 3.12 -3.45
CA HIS A 85 3.22 2.21 -2.31
C HIS A 85 4.65 1.77 -2.07
N HIS A 86 5.03 1.62 -0.81
CA HIS A 86 6.34 1.12 -0.42
C HIS A 86 6.23 0.22 0.80
N PHE A 87 7.00 -0.86 0.78
CA PHE A 87 7.22 -1.71 1.94
C PHE A 87 8.36 -1.12 2.74
N THR A 88 8.10 -0.80 4.00
CA THR A 88 9.06 -0.10 4.86
C THR A 88 9.26 -0.82 6.18
N THR A 89 10.34 -0.50 6.86
CA THR A 89 10.55 -0.83 8.28
C THR A 89 10.76 0.46 9.05
N ALA A 90 10.43 0.48 10.34
CA ALA A 90 10.51 1.70 11.14
C ALA A 90 11.95 2.23 11.31
N VAL A 91 12.96 1.36 11.09
CA VAL A 91 14.38 1.71 11.12
C VAL A 91 14.93 2.12 9.76
N ASP A 92 14.14 1.96 8.69
CA ASP A 92 14.53 2.37 7.35
C ASP A 92 14.43 3.90 7.24
N THR A 93 15.57 4.56 7.34
CA THR A 93 15.70 6.02 7.22
C THR A 93 15.58 6.52 5.78
N GLU A 94 15.45 5.62 4.78
CA GLU A 94 15.29 5.99 3.38
C GLU A 94 13.87 6.45 3.00
N ASN A 95 12.94 6.46 3.96
CA ASN A 95 11.58 6.96 3.77
C ASN A 95 11.52 8.36 3.10
N ILE A 96 12.49 9.24 3.39
CA ILE A 96 12.53 10.57 2.77
C ILE A 96 12.89 10.51 1.27
N LYS A 97 13.77 9.59 0.85
CA LYS A 97 14.09 9.37 -0.57
C LYS A 97 12.86 8.88 -1.32
N VAL A 98 12.08 8.01 -0.69
CA VAL A 98 10.82 7.49 -1.22
C VAL A 98 9.80 8.60 -1.44
N VAL A 99 9.58 9.45 -0.43
CA VAL A 99 8.68 10.61 -0.55
C VAL A 99 9.16 11.53 -1.66
N PHE A 100 10.46 11.82 -1.71
CA PHE A 100 11.05 12.71 -2.72
C PHE A 100 10.88 12.17 -4.15
N ASN A 101 11.11 10.87 -4.37
CA ASN A 101 10.90 10.24 -5.67
C ASN A 101 9.44 10.25 -6.10
N ALA A 102 8.50 9.93 -5.19
CA ALA A 102 7.07 9.97 -5.48
C ALA A 102 6.57 11.39 -5.82
N VAL A 103 7.13 12.41 -5.16
CA VAL A 103 6.88 13.82 -5.48
C VAL A 103 7.43 14.16 -6.87
N LYS A 104 8.67 13.76 -7.18
CA LYS A 104 9.28 13.97 -8.50
C LYS A 104 8.43 13.35 -9.62
N ASP A 105 7.98 12.11 -9.44
CA ASP A 105 7.17 11.41 -10.42
C ASP A 105 5.78 12.05 -10.59
N THR A 106 5.18 12.52 -9.50
CA THR A 106 3.90 13.25 -9.56
C THR A 106 4.04 14.56 -10.35
N ILE A 107 5.12 15.32 -10.12
CA ILE A 107 5.38 16.56 -10.86
C ILE A 107 5.64 16.26 -12.34
N LEU A 108 6.47 15.25 -12.63
CA LEU A 108 6.79 14.85 -14.00
C LEU A 108 5.53 14.39 -14.75
N HIS A 109 4.69 13.56 -14.12
CA HIS A 109 3.46 13.07 -14.74
C HIS A 109 2.50 14.22 -15.07
N ARG A 110 2.29 15.16 -14.14
CA ARG A 110 1.46 16.35 -14.38
C ARG A 110 2.01 17.22 -15.53
N ASN A 111 3.32 17.39 -15.59
CA ASN A 111 3.96 18.16 -16.67
C ASN A 111 3.81 17.48 -18.03
N LEU A 112 3.95 16.15 -18.08
CA LEU A 112 3.73 15.37 -19.31
C LEU A 112 2.27 15.40 -19.76
N GLU A 113 1.31 15.23 -18.85
CA GLU A 113 -0.12 15.36 -19.17
C GLU A 113 -0.44 16.76 -19.73
N SER A 114 0.12 17.82 -19.15
CA SER A 114 -0.07 19.19 -19.63
C SER A 114 0.51 19.42 -21.03
N LEU A 115 1.61 18.74 -21.38
CA LEU A 115 2.25 18.86 -22.69
C LEU A 115 1.53 18.06 -23.79
N MET A 116 0.93 16.91 -23.44
CA MET A 116 0.17 16.08 -24.39
C MET A 116 -1.23 16.64 -24.68
N LEU A 117 -1.72 17.59 -23.89
CA LEU A 117 -3.00 18.27 -24.06
C LEU A 117 -2.90 19.60 -24.83
N GLN A 118 -1.69 20.02 -25.24
CA GLN A 118 -1.42 21.13 -26.17
C GLN A 118 -1.25 20.63 -27.60
#